data_AF-A0A662W3P4-F1
#
_entry.id   AF-A0A662W3P4-F1
#
_cell.length_a   1.000
_cell.length_b   1.000
_cell.length_c   1.000
_cell.angle_alpha   90.00
_cell.angle_beta   90.00
_cell.angle_gamma   90.00
#
_symmetry.space_group_name_H-M   'P 1'
#
loop_
_entity.id
_entity.type
_entity.pdbx_description
1 polymer ?
#
loop_
_entity_poly.entity_id
_entity_poly.type
_entity_poly.pdbx_seq_one_letter_code
_entity_poly.pdbx_strand_id
1 'polypeptide(L)'
;MRLYFVTDLLNGIVVRGVSGKREEYKPVHLESKLNLPSSDLFVVIREIKPKNLYVADLDRIMGKGDNIDAIEKLTTSVDDL
;
A
#
# COMPACT_ATOMS: atom_id res chain seq x y z
N MET A 1 -19.64 -9.90 7.32
CA MET A 1 -18.25 -9.61 7.72
C MET A 1 -17.49 -9.12 6.49
N ARG A 2 -16.77 -7.99 6.57
CA ARG A 2 -15.89 -7.48 5.50
C ARG A 2 -14.44 -7.62 5.94
N LEU A 3 -13.55 -8.01 5.03
CA LEU A 3 -12.10 -8.15 5.28
C LEU A 3 -11.37 -7.23 4.31
N TYR A 4 -10.54 -6.33 4.84
CA TYR A 4 -9.75 -5.40 4.05
C TYR A 4 -8.29 -5.81 4.06
N PHE A 5 -7.67 -5.82 2.89
CA PHE A 5 -6.23 -5.85 2.79
C PHE A 5 -5.71 -4.44 3.07
N VAL A 6 -4.96 -4.27 4.17
CA VAL A 6 -4.44 -2.98 4.62
C VAL A 6 -3.01 -2.83 4.12
N THR A 7 -2.70 -1.67 3.54
CA THR A 7 -1.35 -1.37 3.05
C THR A 7 -0.93 0.05 3.36
N ASP A 8 0.33 0.23 3.74
CA ASP A 8 0.95 1.52 4.01
C ASP A 8 1.67 2.01 2.75
N LEU A 9 1.39 3.24 2.31
CA LEU A 9 2.00 3.87 1.14
C LEU A 9 2.83 5.07 1.60
N LEU A 10 4.15 5.04 1.38
CA LEU A 10 5.08 6.09 1.78
C LEU A 10 6.01 6.42 0.61
N ASN A 11 6.13 7.70 0.27
CA ASN A 11 6.87 8.19 -0.90
C ASN A 11 6.51 7.42 -2.19
N GLY A 12 5.22 7.17 -2.41
CA GLY A 12 4.71 6.47 -3.59
C GLY A 12 4.94 4.96 -3.67
N ILE A 13 5.51 4.32 -2.63
CA ILE A 13 5.73 2.86 -2.62
C ILE A 13 5.12 2.16 -1.42
N VAL A 14 4.75 0.90 -1.60
CA VAL A 14 4.22 0.06 -0.53
C VAL A 14 5.35 -0.34 0.42
N VAL A 15 5.14 -0.04 1.70
CA VAL A 15 6.13 -0.28 2.75
C VAL A 15 5.58 -1.20 3.84
N ARG A 16 6.50 -1.86 4.54
CA ARG A 16 6.22 -2.60 5.76
C ARG A 16 6.26 -1.64 6.95
N GLY A 17 5.13 -1.47 7.62
CA GLY A 17 5.04 -0.72 8.87
C GLY A 17 5.77 -1.41 10.03
N VAL A 18 6.38 -0.59 10.89
CA VAL A 18 7.11 -0.99 12.11
C VAL A 18 6.63 -0.14 13.27
N SER A 19 5.50 -0.51 13.88
CA SER A 19 4.96 0.14 15.09
C SER A 19 4.93 1.68 15.06
N GLY A 20 4.64 2.28 13.90
CA GLY A 20 4.60 3.74 13.73
C GLY A 20 5.96 4.43 13.59
N LYS A 21 7.08 3.70 13.68
CA LYS A 21 8.45 4.17 13.48
C LYS A 21 8.78 4.30 11.99
N ARG A 22 8.26 5.35 11.37
CA ARG A 22 8.27 5.54 9.90
C ARG A 22 9.68 5.58 9.31
N GLU A 23 10.67 5.98 10.09
CA GLU A 23 12.10 5.94 9.75
C GLU A 23 12.66 4.53 9.57
N GLU A 24 12.02 3.52 10.16
CA GLU A 24 12.40 2.11 10.03
C GLU A 24 11.61 1.39 8.91
N TYR A 25 10.72 2.09 8.20
CA TYR A 25 9.86 1.47 7.19
C TYR A 25 10.68 1.11 5.95
N LYS A 26 10.43 -0.08 5.43
CA LYS A 26 11.16 -0.63 4.27
C LYS A 26 10.21 -1.01 3.15
N PRO A 27 10.66 -0.98 1.88
CA PRO A 27 9.90 -1.51 0.75
C PRO A 27 9.40 -2.94 1.03
N VAL A 28 8.09 -3.17 0.92
CA VAL A 28 7.45 -4.46 1.23
C VAL A 28 8.05 -5.65 0.47
N HIS A 29 8.52 -5.46 -0.77
CA HIS A 29 9.08 -6.56 -1.56
C HIS A 29 10.38 -7.15 -0.98
N LEU A 30 11.10 -6.40 -0.14
CA LEU A 30 12.33 -6.87 0.51
C LEU A 30 12.07 -7.79 1.70
N GLU A 31 10.86 -7.72 2.29
CA GLU A 31 10.53 -8.39 3.55
C GLU A 31 9.36 -9.39 3.40
N SER A 32 8.61 -9.29 2.30
CA SER A 32 7.45 -10.15 2.04
C SER A 32 7.86 -11.56 1.65
N LYS A 33 7.15 -12.56 2.19
CA LYS A 33 7.31 -13.98 1.80
C LYS A 33 6.67 -14.32 0.45
N LEU A 34 5.90 -13.39 -0.12
CA LEU A 34 5.17 -13.61 -1.37
C LEU A 34 6.04 -13.39 -2.62
N ASN A 35 7.36 -13.19 -2.46
CA ASN A 35 8.31 -12.94 -3.56
C ASN A 35 7.81 -11.87 -4.53
N LEU A 36 7.36 -10.74 -3.97
CA LEU A 36 6.84 -9.64 -4.76
C LEU A 36 7.97 -9.07 -5.65
N PRO A 37 7.73 -8.81 -6.93
CA PRO A 37 8.78 -8.31 -7.83
C PRO A 37 9.10 -6.83 -7.61
N SER A 38 8.22 -6.08 -6.97
CA SER A 38 8.39 -4.65 -6.66
C SER A 38 7.49 -4.22 -5.50
N SER A 39 7.83 -3.09 -4.88
CA SER A 39 6.98 -2.35 -3.93
C SER A 39 6.03 -1.36 -4.59
N ASP A 40 6.02 -1.29 -5.92
CA ASP A 40 5.04 -0.49 -6.65
C ASP A 40 3.61 -0.90 -6.26
N LEU A 41 2.77 0.11 -5.99
CA LEU A 41 1.40 -0.10 -5.51
C LEU A 41 0.60 -1.00 -6.46
N PHE A 42 0.63 -0.74 -7.77
CA PHE A 42 -0.14 -1.51 -8.75
C PHE A 42 0.36 -2.95 -8.86
N VAL A 43 1.67 -3.15 -8.80
CA VAL A 43 2.27 -4.49 -8.75
C VAL A 43 1.77 -5.25 -7.52
N VAL A 44 1.88 -4.67 -6.33
CA VAL A 44 1.46 -5.33 -5.09
C VAL A 44 -0.02 -5.71 -5.15
N ILE A 45 -0.90 -4.77 -5.51
CA ILE A 45 -2.34 -5.05 -5.57
C ILE A 45 -2.67 -6.10 -6.63
N ARG A 46 -2.00 -6.11 -7.78
CA ARG A 46 -2.20 -7.12 -8.83
C ARG A 46 -1.76 -8.53 -8.40
N GLU A 47 -0.67 -8.65 -7.65
CA GLU A 47 -0.21 -9.96 -7.16
C GLU A 47 -1.10 -10.49 -6.02
N ILE A 48 -1.57 -9.60 -5.13
CA ILE A 48 -2.42 -9.98 -3.99
C ILE A 48 -3.88 -10.22 -4.39
N LYS A 49 -4.41 -9.44 -5.34
CA LYS A 49 -5.82 -9.43 -5.78
C LYS A 49 -6.82 -9.33 -4.62
N PRO A 50 -6.70 -8.32 -3.74
CA PRO A 50 -7.60 -8.19 -2.61
C PRO A 50 -9.01 -7.82 -3.11
N LYS A 51 -10.04 -8.39 -2.45
CA LYS A 51 -11.43 -8.01 -2.73
C LYS A 51 -11.75 -6.59 -2.24
N ASN A 52 -11.37 -6.29 -0.99
CA ASN A 52 -11.49 -4.95 -0.41
C ASN A 52 -10.10 -4.48 0.00
N LEU A 53 -9.78 -3.23 -0.29
CA LEU A 53 -8.48 -2.62 -0.05
C LEU A 53 -8.63 -1.42 0.90
N TYR A 54 -7.63 -1.20 1.73
CA TYR A 54 -7.49 0.04 2.49
C TYR A 54 -6.05 0.51 2.35
N VAL A 55 -5.86 1.76 1.93
CA VAL A 55 -4.54 2.37 1.76
C VAL A 55 -4.34 3.48 2.79
N ALA A 56 -3.33 3.33 3.65
CA ALA A 56 -2.85 4.43 4.48
C ALA A 56 -1.86 5.27 3.67
N ASP A 57 -2.31 6.42 3.15
CA ASP A 57 -1.45 7.41 2.50
C ASP A 57 -0.61 8.15 3.55
N LEU A 58 0.60 7.64 3.79
CA LEU A 58 1.48 8.18 4.82
C LEU A 58 2.04 9.54 4.44
N ASP A 59 2.18 9.85 3.16
CA ASP A 59 2.63 11.18 2.70
C ASP A 59 1.62 12.24 3.09
N ARG A 60 0.32 11.93 2.89
CA ARG A 60 -0.78 12.79 3.33
C ARG A 60 -0.90 12.87 4.85
N ILE A 61 -0.81 11.75 5.55
CA ILE A 61 -0.86 11.71 7.03
C ILE A 61 0.30 12.52 7.65
N MET A 62 1.46 12.55 7.00
CA MET A 62 2.63 13.30 7.47
C MET A 62 2.70 14.75 6.94
N GLY A 63 1.77 15.17 6.08
CA GLY A 63 1.74 16.52 5.50
C GLY A 63 2.86 16.81 4.51
N LYS A 64 3.37 15.79 3.80
CA LYS A 64 4.51 15.91 2.86
C LYS A 64 4.11 15.84 1.37
N GLY A 65 2.83 15.61 1.10
CA GLY A 65 2.29 15.37 -0.23
C GLY A 65 1.10 14.42 -0.12
N ASP A 66 0.74 13.76 -1.20
CA ASP A 66 -0.26 12.71 -1.23
C ASP A 66 -0.04 11.78 -2.43
N ASN A 67 -0.74 10.65 -2.42
CA ASN A 67 -0.70 9.65 -3.48
C ASN A 67 -2.10 9.41 -4.07
N ILE A 68 -3.00 10.41 -4.02
CA ILE A 68 -4.41 10.24 -4.32
C ILE A 68 -4.62 9.71 -5.76
N ASP A 69 -3.89 10.26 -6.73
CA ASP A 69 -4.01 9.88 -8.13
C ASP A 69 -3.66 8.40 -8.38
N ALA A 70 -2.72 7.85 -7.60
CA ALA A 70 -2.35 6.45 -7.70
C ALA A 70 -3.39 5.55 -7.04
N ILE A 71 -3.93 5.98 -5.88
CA ILE A 71 -4.95 5.26 -5.13
C ILE A 71 -6.27 5.20 -5.91
N GLU A 72 -6.72 6.31 -6.48
CA GLU A 72 -7.97 6.37 -7.25
C GLU A 72 -7.98 5.43 -8.46
N LYS A 73 -6.83 5.22 -9.10
CA LYS A 73 -6.69 4.27 -10.23
C LYS A 73 -6.98 2.82 -9.81
N LEU A 74 -6.86 2.48 -8.53
CA LEU A 74 -7.13 1.13 -8.03
C LEU A 74 -8.62 0.82 -7.85
N THR A 75 -9.50 1.82 -7.89
CA THR A 75 -10.97 1.61 -7.78
C THR A 75 -11.53 0.65 -8.83
N THR A 76 -10.85 0.51 -9.96
CA THR A 76 -11.22 -0.44 -11.02
C THR A 76 -10.73 -1.88 -10.78
N SER A 77 -9.89 -2.08 -9.75
CA SER A 77 -9.22 -3.36 -9.45
C SER A 77 -9.73 -4.04 -8.17
N VAL A 78 -10.62 -3.39 -7.41
CA VAL A 78 -11.15 -3.87 -6.11
C VAL A 78 -12.64 -3.55 -6.00
N ASP A 79 -13.37 -4.27 -5.15
CA ASP A 79 -14.81 -4.05 -4.95
C ASP A 79 -15.11 -2.88 -4.01
N ASP A 80 -14.20 -2.59 -3.07
CA ASP A 80 -14.34 -1.57 -2.03
C ASP A 80 -12.94 -1.02 -1.67
N LEU A 81 -12.81 0.31 -1.61
CA LEU A 81 -11.56 1.05 -1.39
C LEU A 81 -11.72 2.13 -0.31
#